data_AF-A0A068NRY5-F1
#
_entry.id   AF-A0A068NRY5-F1
#
_cell.length_a   1.000
_cell.length_b   1.000
_cell.length_c   1.000
_cell.angle_alpha   90.00
_cell.angle_beta   90.00
_cell.angle_gamma   90.00
#
_symmetry.space_group_name_H-M   'P 1'
#
loop_
_entity.id
_entity.type
_entity.pdbx_description
1 polymer ?
#
loop_
_entity_poly.entity_id
_entity_poly.type
_entity_poly.pdbx_seq_one_letter_code
_entity_poly.pdbx_strand_id
1 'polypeptide(L)'
;MAFELLSDMYRPVLMSLALRMLRNPDDANDAVQDTLVKAFRAIHDFDPDRPLKPWLCRICTNCCVDAVRSRKRDGESLDQHEYMLADDGESVDATASGSIREGQVMAAIERLPDKYRRIIVMRHFRHMDVNEIADELHKPEGTIKSWLFRARAMLKKDLQLVLN
;
A
#
# COMPACT_ATOMS: atom_id res chain seq x y z
N MET A 1 -19.94 18.34 3.22
CA MET A 1 -19.63 18.64 4.64
C MET A 1 -18.85 17.52 5.34
N ALA A 2 -19.43 16.36 5.68
CA ALA A 2 -18.67 15.32 6.44
C ALA A 2 -17.46 14.75 5.67
N PHE A 3 -17.60 14.50 4.37
CA PHE A 3 -16.49 14.00 3.54
C PHE A 3 -15.41 15.05 3.25
N GLU A 4 -15.77 16.33 3.16
CA GLU A 4 -14.79 17.41 2.97
C GLU A 4 -13.87 17.53 4.19
N LEU A 5 -14.42 17.50 5.41
CA LEU A 5 -13.62 17.50 6.63
C LEU A 5 -12.68 16.29 6.72
N LEU A 6 -13.16 15.10 6.33
CA LEU A 6 -12.32 13.91 6.23
C LEU A 6 -11.22 14.09 5.18
N SER A 7 -11.56 14.65 4.02
CA SER A 7 -10.62 14.89 2.93
C SER A 7 -9.50 15.84 3.37
N ASP A 8 -9.84 16.95 4.03
CA ASP A 8 -8.88 17.93 4.51
C ASP A 8 -7.97 17.35 5.59
N MET A 9 -8.51 16.52 6.48
CA MET A 9 -7.74 15.85 7.53
C MET A 9 -6.70 14.87 6.96
N TYR A 10 -7.03 14.15 5.88
CA TYR A 10 -6.12 13.13 5.31
C TYR A 10 -5.26 13.64 4.16
N ARG A 11 -5.62 14.77 3.52
CA ARG A 11 -4.87 15.34 2.40
C ARG A 11 -3.36 15.50 2.68
N PRO A 12 -2.90 15.99 3.84
CA PRO A 12 -1.46 16.10 4.11
C PRO A 12 -0.72 14.76 4.10
N VAL A 13 -1.34 13.71 4.67
CA VAL A 13 -0.77 12.35 4.69
C VAL A 13 -0.72 11.76 3.29
N LEU A 14 -1.80 11.93 2.51
CA LEU A 14 -1.87 11.46 1.13
C LEU A 14 -0.87 12.19 0.23
N MET A 15 -0.72 13.50 0.43
CA MET A 15 0.26 14.32 -0.29
C MET A 15 1.70 13.87 0.01
N SER A 16 2.04 13.68 1.28
CA SER A 16 3.37 13.18 1.66
C SER A 16 3.67 11.82 1.03
N LEU A 17 2.69 10.91 1.04
CA LEU A 17 2.82 9.60 0.38
C LEU A 17 3.01 9.74 -1.14
N ALA A 18 2.18 10.53 -1.80
CA ALA A 18 2.23 10.71 -3.25
C ALA A 18 3.54 11.38 -3.70
N LEU A 19 4.02 12.40 -2.99
CA LEU A 19 5.30 13.05 -3.26
C LEU A 19 6.48 12.08 -3.15
N ARG A 20 6.48 11.20 -2.13
CA ARG A 20 7.51 10.16 -1.99
C ARG A 20 7.52 9.18 -3.17
N MET A 21 6.34 8.85 -3.69
CA MET A 21 6.19 7.87 -4.77
C MET A 21 6.45 8.45 -6.16
N LEU A 22 6.04 9.70 -6.40
CA LEU A 22 6.00 10.30 -7.74
C LEU A 22 7.12 11.29 -7.98
N ARG A 23 7.70 11.88 -6.91
CA ARG A 23 8.74 12.92 -6.94
C ARG A 23 8.43 14.13 -7.84
N ASN A 24 7.17 14.30 -8.20
CA ASN A 24 6.64 15.41 -8.97
C ASN A 24 5.44 15.99 -8.19
N PRO A 25 5.45 17.28 -7.82
CA PRO A 25 4.37 17.91 -7.08
C PRO A 25 3.02 17.94 -7.80
N ASP A 26 3.01 18.12 -9.12
CA ASP A 26 1.78 18.17 -9.92
C ASP A 26 1.16 16.77 -10.01
N ASP A 27 1.96 15.75 -10.36
CA ASP A 27 1.50 14.35 -10.37
C ASP A 27 1.01 13.92 -8.98
N ALA A 28 1.67 14.38 -7.91
CA ALA A 28 1.26 14.08 -6.54
C ALA A 28 -0.08 14.73 -6.19
N ASN A 29 -0.30 15.98 -6.60
CA ASN A 29 -1.60 16.65 -6.45
C ASN A 29 -2.71 15.89 -7.18
N ASP A 30 -2.46 15.51 -8.43
CA ASP A 30 -3.42 14.77 -9.26
C ASP A 30 -3.74 13.40 -8.65
N ALA A 31 -2.71 12.65 -8.22
CA ALA A 31 -2.91 11.36 -7.57
C ALA A 31 -3.71 11.49 -6.27
N VAL A 32 -3.48 12.53 -5.45
CA VAL A 32 -4.27 12.80 -4.24
C VAL A 32 -5.71 13.16 -4.60
N GLN A 33 -5.93 13.97 -5.62
CA GLN A 33 -7.27 14.33 -6.07
C GLN A 33 -8.04 13.09 -6.55
N ASP A 34 -7.42 12.26 -7.39
CA ASP A 34 -7.98 10.99 -7.85
C ASP A 34 -8.27 10.04 -6.68
N THR A 35 -7.40 10.03 -5.67
CA THR A 35 -7.61 9.26 -4.44
C THR A 35 -8.90 9.68 -3.76
N LEU A 36 -9.09 10.98 -3.55
CA LEU A 36 -10.27 11.50 -2.87
C LEU A 36 -11.55 11.24 -3.68
N VAL A 37 -11.50 11.36 -5.01
CA VAL A 37 -12.64 11.04 -5.89
C VAL A 37 -12.97 9.54 -5.83
N LYS A 38 -11.97 8.65 -5.93
CA LYS A 38 -12.17 7.19 -5.82
C LYS A 38 -12.67 6.82 -4.43
N ALA A 39 -12.13 7.42 -3.37
CA ALA A 39 -12.57 7.22 -2.00
C ALA A 39 -14.02 7.66 -1.80
N PHE A 40 -14.41 8.84 -2.30
CA PHE A 40 -15.79 9.32 -2.22
C PHE A 40 -16.77 8.34 -2.87
N ARG A 41 -16.42 7.79 -4.03
CA ARG A 41 -17.25 6.79 -4.72
C ARG A 41 -17.35 5.48 -3.96
N ALA A 42 -16.26 5.04 -3.32
CA ALA A 42 -16.19 3.76 -2.62
C ALA A 42 -16.58 3.83 -1.13
N ILE A 43 -16.81 5.02 -0.56
CA ILE A 43 -17.06 5.18 0.88
C ILE A 43 -18.35 4.51 1.35
N HIS A 44 -19.33 4.33 0.46
CA HIS A 44 -20.60 3.65 0.78
C HIS A 44 -20.42 2.15 1.04
N ASP A 45 -19.38 1.55 0.45
CA ASP A 45 -19.00 0.15 0.64
C ASP A 45 -17.91 -0.03 1.71
N PHE A 46 -17.48 1.06 2.35
CA PHE A 46 -16.42 1.01 3.34
C PHE A 46 -16.92 0.38 4.64
N ASP A 47 -16.23 -0.66 5.09
CA ASP A 47 -16.43 -1.32 6.38
C ASP A 47 -15.93 -0.41 7.52
N PRO A 48 -16.83 0.18 8.35
CA PRO A 48 -16.47 1.15 9.38
C PRO A 48 -15.65 0.54 10.54
N ASP A 49 -15.61 -0.79 10.66
CA ASP A 49 -14.77 -1.47 11.65
C ASP A 49 -13.29 -1.50 11.22
N ARG A 50 -12.97 -1.03 10.00
CA ARG A 50 -11.60 -0.91 9.50
C ARG A 50 -11.07 0.51 9.69
N PRO A 51 -9.75 0.66 9.92
CA PRO A 51 -9.15 1.99 9.98
C PRO A 51 -9.18 2.67 8.60
N LEU A 52 -9.68 3.91 8.57
CA LEU A 52 -9.85 4.68 7.34
C LEU A 52 -8.52 5.10 6.69
N LYS A 53 -7.52 5.46 7.51
CA LYS A 53 -6.19 5.91 7.02
C LYS A 53 -5.51 4.88 6.12
N PRO A 54 -5.31 3.60 6.53
CA PRO A 54 -4.73 2.58 5.66
C PRO A 54 -5.52 2.32 4.37
N TRP A 55 -6.85 2.46 4.41
CA TRP A 55 -7.70 2.31 3.23
C TRP A 55 -7.48 3.46 2.24
N LEU A 56 -7.44 4.70 2.71
CA LEU A 56 -7.11 5.86 1.88
C LEU A 56 -5.69 5.79 1.31
N CYS A 57 -4.69 5.43 2.13
CA CYS A 57 -3.32 5.25 1.65
C CYS A 57 -3.23 4.18 0.56
N ARG A 58 -4.02 3.09 0.67
CA ARG A 58 -4.07 2.05 -0.38
C ARG A 58 -4.60 2.60 -1.70
N ILE A 59 -5.69 3.37 -1.68
CA ILE A 59 -6.23 4.01 -2.89
C ILE A 59 -5.19 4.96 -3.49
N CYS A 60 -4.51 5.73 -2.64
CA CYS A 60 -3.48 6.68 -3.06
C CYS A 60 -2.29 6.01 -3.73
N THR A 61 -1.79 4.93 -3.14
CA THR A 61 -0.72 4.17 -3.78
C THR A 61 -1.13 3.64 -5.15
N ASN A 62 -2.36 3.14 -5.30
CA ASN A 62 -2.84 2.68 -6.60
C ASN A 62 -2.86 3.84 -7.62
N CYS A 63 -3.36 5.02 -7.25
CA CYS A 63 -3.32 6.20 -8.13
C CYS A 63 -1.88 6.58 -8.51
N CYS A 64 -0.92 6.49 -7.59
CA CYS A 64 0.48 6.77 -7.88
C CYS A 64 1.07 5.73 -8.85
N VAL A 65 0.76 4.44 -8.66
CA VAL A 65 1.20 3.37 -9.58
C VAL A 65 0.62 3.59 -10.98
N ASP A 66 -0.66 3.96 -11.07
CA ASP A 66 -1.34 4.28 -12.34
C ASP A 66 -0.65 5.45 -13.05
N ALA A 67 -0.32 6.53 -12.33
CA ALA A 67 0.38 7.70 -12.87
C ALA A 67 1.77 7.34 -13.43
N VAL A 68 2.55 6.52 -12.71
CA VAL A 68 3.86 6.02 -13.19
C VAL A 68 3.71 5.17 -14.45
N ARG A 69 2.68 4.32 -14.51
CA ARG A 69 2.42 3.47 -15.68
C ARG A 69 2.00 4.28 -16.90
N SER A 70 1.24 5.37 -16.72
CA SER A 70 0.89 6.28 -17.82
C SER A 70 2.14 6.92 -18.41
N ARG A 71 3.02 7.49 -17.57
CA ARG A 71 4.29 8.10 -18.01
C ARG A 71 5.17 7.14 -18.82
N LYS A 72 5.26 5.87 -18.39
CA LYS A 72 5.96 4.81 -19.13
C LYS A 72 5.42 4.59 -20.54
N ARG A 73 4.11 4.69 -20.73
CA ARG A 73 3.46 4.52 -22.04
C ARG A 73 3.67 5.75 -22.93
N ASP A 74 3.74 6.93 -22.33
CA ASP A 74 3.80 8.21 -23.03
C ASP A 74 5.25 8.60 -23.46
N GLY A 75 6.24 7.75 -23.13
CA GLY A 75 7.60 7.85 -23.69
C GLY A 75 8.51 8.86 -22.99
N GLU A 76 8.12 9.38 -21.83
CA GLU A 76 8.99 10.23 -21.02
C GLU A 76 10.20 9.42 -20.52
N SER A 77 11.42 9.92 -20.77
CA SER A 77 12.67 9.30 -20.30
C SER A 77 12.57 9.10 -18.79
N LEU A 78 12.54 7.84 -18.36
CA LEU A 78 12.62 7.45 -16.96
C LEU A 78 14.06 7.63 -16.46
N ASP A 79 14.54 8.86 -16.44
CA ASP A 79 15.67 9.17 -15.59
C ASP A 79 15.17 9.10 -14.14
N GLN A 80 15.45 7.95 -13.52
CA GLN A 80 15.44 7.74 -12.07
C GLN A 80 14.07 7.69 -11.36
N HIS A 81 13.18 6.80 -11.79
CA HIS A 81 11.95 6.46 -11.03
C HIS A 81 11.81 4.95 -10.81
N GLU A 82 12.86 4.34 -10.28
CA GLU A 82 12.74 3.04 -9.61
C GLU A 82 11.94 3.22 -8.32
N TYR A 83 11.00 2.31 -8.06
CA TYR A 83 10.20 2.28 -6.84
C TYR A 83 11.09 2.13 -5.61
N MET A 84 11.67 3.23 -5.12
CA MET A 84 12.13 3.30 -3.75
C MET A 84 10.89 3.58 -2.91
N LEU A 85 10.28 2.49 -2.43
CA LEU A 85 9.80 2.52 -1.05
C LEU A 85 11.03 2.82 -0.21
N ALA A 86 11.33 4.10 -0.02
CA ALA A 86 12.33 4.55 0.93
C ALA A 86 11.85 4.05 2.30
N ASP A 87 12.40 2.92 2.70
CA ASP A 87 12.90 2.73 4.05
C ASP A 87 13.79 3.93 4.34
N ASP A 88 13.21 4.95 4.97
CA ASP A 88 13.95 5.93 5.76
C ASP A 88 12.96 6.64 6.66
N GLY A 89 13.23 6.52 7.96
CA GLY A 89 12.44 7.07 9.02
C GLY A 89 12.39 8.60 8.94
N GLU A 90 11.19 9.14 9.08
CA GLU A 90 11.06 10.46 9.67
C GLU A 90 9.92 10.44 10.67
N SER A 91 10.31 10.72 11.90
CA SER A 91 9.56 10.62 13.14
C SER A 91 8.51 11.71 13.26
N VAL A 92 7.27 11.30 13.54
CA VAL A 92 6.35 12.10 14.36
C VAL A 92 6.07 11.27 15.61
N ASP A 93 7.01 11.34 16.55
CA ASP A 93 6.82 11.24 18.01
C ASP A 93 5.87 10.15 18.56
N ALA A 94 5.93 8.92 18.02
CA ALA A 94 5.15 7.77 18.51
C ALA A 94 5.92 6.43 18.53
N THR A 95 7.22 6.42 18.20
CA THR A 95 7.91 5.25 17.61
C THR A 95 9.03 4.66 18.47
N ALA A 96 8.75 4.32 19.74
CA ALA A 96 9.50 3.25 20.41
C ALA A 96 8.80 1.90 20.21
N SER A 97 7.47 1.86 20.41
CA SER A 97 6.67 0.66 20.17
C SER A 97 6.39 0.42 18.68
N GLY A 98 6.38 1.47 17.85
CA GLY A 98 6.13 1.36 16.40
C GLY A 98 7.27 0.68 15.65
N SER A 99 8.52 1.09 15.91
CA SER A 99 9.72 0.53 15.28
C SER A 99 9.96 -0.93 15.69
N ILE A 100 9.72 -1.27 16.97
CA ILE A 100 9.78 -2.66 17.46
C ILE A 100 8.71 -3.52 16.76
N ARG A 101 7.47 -3.00 16.63
CA ARG A 101 6.38 -3.72 15.95
C ARG A 101 6.65 -3.90 14.45
N GLU A 102 7.21 -2.89 13.79
CA GLU A 102 7.61 -2.98 12.38
C GLU A 102 8.70 -4.04 12.16
N GLY A 103 9.73 -4.06 13.01
CA GLY A 103 10.77 -5.10 12.99
C GLY A 103 10.21 -6.51 13.21
N GLN A 104 9.25 -6.67 14.13
CA GLN A 104 8.57 -7.96 14.37
C GLN A 104 7.75 -8.42 13.17
N VAL A 105 7.07 -7.50 12.49
CA VAL A 105 6.29 -7.82 11.27
C VAL A 105 7.21 -8.25 10.13
N MET A 106 8.33 -7.55 9.92
CA MET A 106 9.30 -7.93 8.88
C MET A 106 9.91 -9.31 9.15
N ALA A 107 10.32 -9.58 10.39
CA ALA A 107 10.85 -10.88 10.77
C ALA A 107 9.80 -12.02 10.59
N ALA A 108 8.53 -11.75 10.84
CA ALA A 108 7.45 -12.72 10.60
C ALA A 108 7.22 -12.97 9.11
N ILE A 109 7.34 -11.94 8.26
CA ILE A 109 7.26 -12.07 6.80
C ILE A 109 8.44 -12.90 6.27
N GLU A 110 9.65 -12.71 6.80
CA GLU A 110 10.83 -13.48 6.41
C GLU A 110 10.72 -14.98 6.74
N ARG A 111 10.01 -15.33 7.82
CA ARG A 111 9.74 -16.72 8.19
C ARG A 111 8.69 -17.41 7.33
N LEU A 112 7.94 -16.67 6.51
CA LEU A 112 6.96 -17.29 5.61
C LEU A 112 7.66 -18.12 4.53
N PRO A 113 7.10 -19.28 4.14
CA PRO A 113 7.53 -19.99 2.95
C PRO A 113 7.53 -19.07 1.71
N ASP A 114 8.51 -19.24 0.83
CA ASP A 114 8.82 -18.33 -0.28
C ASP A 114 7.62 -17.85 -1.09
N LYS A 115 6.73 -18.77 -1.48
CA LYS A 115 5.53 -18.41 -2.25
C LYS A 115 4.57 -17.49 -1.49
N TYR A 116 4.45 -17.63 -0.17
CA TYR A 116 3.60 -16.80 0.68
C TYR A 116 4.27 -15.46 0.99
N ARG A 117 5.58 -15.46 1.20
CA ARG A 117 6.37 -14.23 1.33
C ARG A 117 6.27 -13.38 0.08
N ARG A 118 6.51 -13.98 -1.10
CA ARG A 118 6.49 -13.30 -2.40
C ARG A 118 5.15 -12.62 -2.69
N ILE A 119 4.02 -13.28 -2.46
CA ILE A 119 2.70 -12.66 -2.66
C ILE A 119 2.37 -11.58 -1.63
N ILE A 120 2.85 -11.72 -0.38
CA ILE A 120 2.68 -10.66 0.64
C ILE A 120 3.48 -9.44 0.22
N VAL A 121 4.71 -9.62 -0.24
CA VAL A 121 5.53 -8.54 -0.78
C VAL A 121 4.85 -7.88 -1.97
N MET A 122 4.41 -8.66 -2.97
CA MET A 122 3.71 -8.12 -4.14
C MET A 122 2.45 -7.35 -3.76
N ARG A 123 1.65 -7.89 -2.83
CA ARG A 123 0.37 -7.28 -2.43
C ARG A 123 0.53 -6.03 -1.57
N HIS A 124 1.48 -6.04 -0.64
CA HIS A 124 1.57 -5.04 0.42
C HIS A 124 2.67 -4.02 0.19
N PHE A 125 3.71 -4.36 -0.58
CA PHE A 125 4.84 -3.47 -0.88
C PHE A 125 4.88 -3.06 -2.35
N ARG A 126 4.50 -3.95 -3.28
CA ARG A 126 4.35 -3.58 -4.71
C ARG A 126 2.93 -3.14 -5.05
N HIS A 127 2.02 -3.19 -4.08
CA HIS A 127 0.61 -2.78 -4.18
C HIS A 127 -0.19 -3.44 -5.30
N MET A 128 0.28 -4.57 -5.80
CA MET A 128 -0.36 -5.29 -6.88
C MET A 128 -1.71 -5.85 -6.43
N ASP A 129 -2.70 -5.76 -7.30
CA ASP A 129 -3.99 -6.42 -7.12
C ASP A 129 -3.88 -7.93 -7.40
N VAL A 130 -4.99 -8.65 -7.22
CA VAL A 130 -4.97 -10.12 -7.34
C VAL A 130 -4.72 -10.57 -8.79
N ASN A 131 -5.21 -9.78 -9.75
CA ASN A 131 -5.13 -10.09 -11.17
C ASN A 131 -3.70 -9.84 -11.65
N GLU A 132 -3.10 -8.72 -11.26
CA GLU A 132 -1.72 -8.39 -11.56
C GLU A 132 -0.73 -9.43 -10.98
N ILE A 133 -0.98 -9.91 -9.76
CA ILE A 133 -0.17 -10.98 -9.15
C ILE A 133 -0.39 -12.30 -9.88
N ALA A 134 -1.62 -12.58 -10.30
CA ALA A 134 -1.95 -13.78 -11.07
C ALA A 134 -1.21 -13.80 -12.41
N ASP A 135 -1.21 -12.66 -13.12
CA ASP A 135 -0.50 -12.47 -14.37
C ASP A 135 1.02 -12.56 -14.19
N GLU A 136 1.61 -11.84 -13.22
CA GLU A 136 3.06 -11.87 -12.99
C GLU A 136 3.56 -13.27 -12.60
N LEU A 137 2.80 -14.01 -11.79
CA LEU A 137 3.17 -15.35 -11.35
C LEU A 137 2.71 -16.46 -12.30
N HIS A 138 1.96 -16.12 -13.36
CA HIS A 138 1.34 -17.07 -14.27
C HIS A 138 0.54 -18.16 -13.50
N LYS A 139 -0.32 -17.71 -12.58
CA LYS A 139 -1.19 -18.56 -11.75
C LYS A 139 -2.63 -18.06 -11.76
N PRO A 140 -3.64 -18.94 -11.65
CA PRO A 140 -5.03 -18.50 -11.54
C PRO A 140 -5.26 -17.60 -10.32
N GLU A 141 -6.11 -16.57 -10.44
CA GLU A 141 -6.50 -15.69 -9.32
C GLU A 141 -6.95 -16.46 -8.08
N GLY A 142 -7.68 -17.57 -8.25
CA GLY A 142 -8.13 -18.42 -7.14
C GLY A 142 -6.97 -19.00 -6.33
N THR A 143 -5.84 -19.27 -6.99
CA THR A 143 -4.59 -19.70 -6.34
C THR A 143 -3.99 -18.55 -5.54
N ILE A 144 -3.94 -17.35 -6.11
CA ILE A 144 -3.43 -16.15 -5.43
C ILE A 144 -4.28 -15.81 -4.21
N LYS A 145 -5.62 -15.81 -4.33
CA LYS A 145 -6.56 -15.60 -3.21
C LYS A 145 -6.33 -16.63 -2.11
N SER A 146 -6.20 -17.91 -2.47
CA SER A 146 -5.93 -19.00 -1.52
C SER A 146 -4.58 -18.86 -0.82
N TRP A 147 -3.54 -18.44 -1.55
CA TRP A 147 -2.23 -18.24 -0.96
C TRP A 147 -2.19 -17.01 -0.04
N LEU A 148 -2.83 -15.89 -0.43
CA LEU A 148 -2.94 -14.70 0.41
C LEU A 148 -3.67 -15.01 1.72
N PHE A 149 -4.76 -15.79 1.65
CA PHE A 149 -5.46 -16.24 2.84
C PHE A 149 -4.55 -17.05 3.78
N ARG A 150 -3.82 -18.03 3.24
CA ARG A 150 -2.88 -18.85 4.03
C ARG A 150 -1.73 -18.03 4.60
N ALA A 151 -1.15 -17.12 3.82
CA ALA A 151 -0.07 -16.24 4.26
C ALA A 151 -0.51 -15.37 5.45
N ARG A 152 -1.71 -14.77 5.39
CA ARG A 152 -2.28 -13.99 6.51
C ARG A 152 -2.52 -14.83 7.75
N ALA A 153 -3.01 -16.06 7.60
CA ALA A 153 -3.20 -16.97 8.73
C ALA A 153 -1.87 -17.32 9.42
N MET A 154 -0.81 -17.55 8.64
CA MET A 154 0.54 -17.80 9.16
C MET A 154 1.10 -16.58 9.90
N LEU A 155 1.02 -15.39 9.30
CA LEU A 155 1.46 -14.14 9.94
C LEU A 155 0.70 -13.86 11.23
N LYS A 156 -0.62 -14.06 11.24
CA LYS A 156 -1.44 -13.89 12.45
C LYS A 156 -0.96 -14.80 13.57
N LYS A 157 -0.73 -16.08 13.28
CA LYS A 157 -0.25 -17.05 14.28
C LYS A 157 1.13 -16.69 14.81
N ASP A 158 2.05 -16.31 13.93
CA ASP A 158 3.42 -15.98 14.29
C ASP A 158 3.50 -14.70 15.14
N LEU A 159 2.78 -13.65 14.73
CA LEU A 159 2.71 -12.40 15.50
C LEU A 159 2.01 -12.59 16.85
N GLN A 160 1.03 -13.50 16.96
CA GLN A 160 0.44 -13.86 18.25
C GLN A 160 1.43 -14.57 19.18
N LEU A 161 2.39 -15.34 18.66
CA LEU A 161 3.42 -15.99 19.47
C LEU A 161 4.50 -15.02 19.93
N VAL A 162 4.80 -13.99 19.13
CA VAL A 162 5.83 -12.97 19.43
C VAL A 162 5.33 -11.89 20.40
N LEU A 163 4.01 -11.70 20.50
CA LEU A 163 3.38 -10.68 21.36
C LEU A 163 2.89 -11.21 22.72
N ASN A 164 3.06 -12.50 23.00
CA ASN A 164 2.84 -13.12 24.32
C ASN A 164 4.18 -13.32 25.02
#